data_AF-A0A7S3KMM1-F1
#
_entry.id   AF-A0A7S3KMM1-F1
#
_cell.length_a   1.000
_cell.length_b   1.000
_cell.length_c   1.000
_cell.angle_alpha   90.00
_cell.angle_beta   90.00
_cell.angle_gamma   90.00
#
_symmetry.space_group_name_H-M   'P 1'
#
loop_
_entity.id
_entity.type
_entity.pdbx_description
1 polymer ?
#
loop_
_entity_poly.entity_id
_entity_poly.type
_entity_poly.pdbx_seq_one_letter_code
_entity_poly.pdbx_strand_id
1 'polypeptide(L)'
;MNLPGCVVDLPTLTEKDEDDLIDFGIKKGVDIIAASFIRSAADVENIKDVLGPRGSHIKIISKIENQEGLNNYDEILEESDGIMVARGDLGMEIPPEKVFLAQKWMIDKANLAGKPVITATQMLESMIKNPRPTRAEASDVANAVLDGSDCVMLSGETAGGSYPLESVTIMAKIACEAELMFDYEKLYNDIRSHAPAPKHTAESIAAACASAALSLHIDIIIVLTDTGRIARYVAKYRPRQVIL
;
A
#
# COMPACT_ATOMS: atom_id res chain seq x y z
N MET A 1 -9.30 20.03 7.60
CA MET A 1 -8.56 21.28 7.32
C MET A 1 -7.19 21.07 7.91
N ASN A 2 -6.14 21.21 7.10
CA ASN A 2 -4.78 20.86 7.49
C ASN A 2 -4.09 22.04 8.18
N LEU A 3 -3.21 21.74 9.14
CA LEU A 3 -2.49 22.73 9.96
C LEU A 3 -0.99 22.41 9.92
N PRO A 4 -0.31 22.73 8.80
CA PRO A 4 1.07 22.30 8.58
C PRO A 4 2.01 22.77 9.69
N GLY A 5 2.77 21.83 10.25
CA GLY A 5 3.74 22.10 11.32
C GLY A 5 3.13 22.22 12.72
N CYS A 6 1.84 21.97 12.89
CA CYS A 6 1.20 21.85 14.20
C CYS A 6 0.97 20.38 14.56
N VAL A 7 1.22 20.03 15.83
CA VAL A 7 0.72 18.77 16.39
C VAL A 7 -0.77 18.93 16.62
N VAL A 8 -1.57 18.15 15.91
CA VAL A 8 -3.03 18.19 16.01
C VAL A 8 -3.44 17.30 17.19
N ASP A 9 -3.94 17.90 18.26
CA ASP A 9 -4.43 17.20 19.46
C ASP A 9 -5.89 16.77 19.29
N LEU A 10 -6.12 15.88 18.31
CA LEU A 10 -7.40 15.21 18.11
C LEU A 10 -7.26 13.73 18.44
N PRO A 11 -8.32 13.08 18.98
CA PRO A 11 -8.30 11.65 19.18
C PRO A 11 -8.16 10.93 17.84
N THR A 12 -7.54 9.77 17.85
CA THR A 12 -7.34 8.91 16.67
C THR A 12 -8.68 8.49 16.05
N LEU A 13 -9.64 8.16 16.91
CA LEU A 13 -10.98 7.74 16.55
C LEU A 13 -11.99 8.67 17.23
N THR A 14 -12.98 9.09 16.47
CA THR A 14 -14.18 9.73 17.02
C THR A 14 -15.22 8.66 17.36
N GLU A 15 -16.25 9.02 18.14
CA GLU A 15 -17.39 8.13 18.41
C GLU A 15 -18.01 7.60 17.11
N LYS A 16 -18.08 8.45 16.08
CA LYS A 16 -18.57 8.04 14.75
C LYS A 16 -17.66 7.00 14.10
N ASP A 17 -16.34 7.13 14.23
CA ASP A 17 -15.40 6.18 13.64
C ASP A 17 -15.51 4.82 14.35
N GLU A 18 -15.68 4.80 15.68
CA GLU A 18 -15.95 3.55 16.42
C GLU A 18 -17.25 2.88 15.96
N ASP A 19 -18.32 3.66 15.78
CA ASP A 19 -19.58 3.17 15.22
C ASP A 19 -19.39 2.62 13.79
N ASP A 20 -18.67 3.33 12.92
CA ASP A 20 -18.39 2.88 11.56
C ASP A 20 -17.56 1.57 11.56
N LEU A 21 -16.62 1.40 12.50
CA LEU A 21 -15.84 0.17 12.66
C LEU A 21 -16.72 -1.00 13.14
N ILE A 22 -17.49 -0.80 14.20
CA ILE A 22 -18.22 -1.87 14.89
C ILE A 22 -19.56 -2.16 14.22
N ASP A 23 -20.36 -1.13 14.01
CA ASP A 23 -21.74 -1.26 13.56
C ASP A 23 -21.89 -1.36 12.06
N PHE A 24 -20.89 -0.92 11.30
CA PHE A 24 -20.81 -1.13 9.87
C PHE A 24 -19.73 -2.14 9.46
N GLY A 25 -18.45 -1.85 9.73
CA GLY A 25 -17.30 -2.63 9.26
C GLY A 25 -17.38 -4.11 9.62
N ILE A 26 -17.47 -4.41 10.92
CA ILE A 26 -17.58 -5.80 11.40
C ILE A 26 -18.86 -6.46 10.91
N LYS A 27 -20.00 -5.77 10.95
CA LYS A 27 -21.30 -6.37 10.54
C LYS A 27 -21.38 -6.66 9.05
N LYS A 28 -20.68 -5.87 8.22
CA LYS A 28 -20.61 -6.08 6.77
C LYS A 28 -19.47 -7.00 6.36
N GLY A 29 -18.58 -7.37 7.27
CA GLY A 29 -17.46 -8.26 7.00
C GLY A 29 -16.47 -7.64 6.03
N VAL A 30 -16.12 -6.37 6.23
CA VAL A 30 -15.09 -5.71 5.40
C VAL A 30 -13.74 -6.37 5.63
N ASP A 31 -12.96 -6.56 4.57
CA ASP A 31 -11.64 -7.21 4.69
C ASP A 31 -10.55 -6.25 5.20
N ILE A 32 -10.69 -4.95 4.88
CA ILE A 32 -9.66 -3.93 5.10
C ILE A 32 -10.30 -2.64 5.59
N ILE A 33 -9.64 -2.00 6.56
CA ILE A 33 -9.89 -0.63 7.01
C ILE A 33 -8.69 0.23 6.63
N ALA A 34 -8.94 1.28 5.86
CA ALA A 34 -7.95 2.32 5.58
C ALA A 34 -8.08 3.44 6.62
N ALA A 35 -7.22 3.42 7.64
CA ALA A 35 -7.29 4.32 8.77
C ALA A 35 -6.64 5.68 8.45
N SER A 36 -7.39 6.77 8.60
CA SER A 36 -6.95 8.12 8.23
C SER A 36 -6.13 8.77 9.35
N PHE A 37 -5.18 9.62 8.97
CA PHE A 37 -4.37 10.45 9.85
C PHE A 37 -3.67 9.68 10.98
N ILE A 38 -3.15 8.48 10.69
CA ILE A 38 -2.36 7.71 11.64
C ILE A 38 -1.03 8.43 11.90
N ARG A 39 -0.72 8.66 13.17
CA ARG A 39 0.45 9.42 13.65
C ARG A 39 1.42 8.56 14.46
N SER A 40 0.96 7.45 15.04
CA SER A 40 1.77 6.61 15.92
C SER A 40 1.37 5.14 15.84
N ALA A 41 2.22 4.25 16.36
CA ALA A 41 1.86 2.84 16.55
C ALA A 41 0.62 2.67 17.46
N ALA A 42 0.51 3.49 18.51
CA ALA A 42 -0.61 3.46 19.46
C ALA A 42 -1.97 3.75 18.78
N ASP A 43 -1.99 4.58 17.73
CA ASP A 43 -3.19 4.82 16.92
C ASP A 43 -3.69 3.52 16.26
N VAL A 44 -2.76 2.72 15.73
CA VAL A 44 -3.06 1.44 15.09
C VAL A 44 -3.53 0.41 16.12
N GLU A 45 -2.87 0.36 17.28
CA GLU A 45 -3.26 -0.50 18.40
C GLU A 45 -4.67 -0.17 18.90
N ASN A 46 -5.01 1.12 19.04
CA ASN A 46 -6.35 1.56 19.43
C ASN A 46 -7.42 1.03 18.47
N ILE A 47 -7.19 1.08 17.15
CA ILE A 47 -8.12 0.52 16.16
C ILE A 47 -8.26 -1.00 16.33
N LYS A 48 -7.15 -1.73 16.58
CA LYS A 48 -7.19 -3.18 16.84
C LYS A 48 -8.02 -3.49 18.09
N ASP A 49 -7.88 -2.70 19.14
CA ASP A 49 -8.62 -2.87 20.39
C ASP A 49 -10.12 -2.65 20.21
N VAL A 50 -10.52 -1.61 19.48
CA VAL A 50 -11.92 -1.31 19.13
C VAL A 50 -12.53 -2.45 18.29
N LEU A 51 -11.79 -2.96 17.31
CA LEU A 51 -12.22 -4.11 16.50
C LEU A 51 -12.36 -5.40 17.32
N GLY A 52 -11.47 -5.56 18.30
CA GLY A 52 -11.43 -6.68 19.23
C GLY A 52 -11.39 -8.05 18.55
N PRO A 53 -11.75 -9.13 19.27
CA PRO A 53 -11.73 -10.49 18.73
C PRO A 53 -12.62 -10.67 17.48
N ARG A 54 -13.71 -9.90 17.39
CA ARG A 54 -14.68 -9.99 16.29
C ARG A 54 -14.12 -9.44 14.97
N GLY A 55 -13.31 -8.38 15.03
CA GLY A 55 -12.66 -7.78 13.87
C GLY A 55 -11.22 -8.23 13.65
N SER A 56 -10.71 -9.22 14.39
CA SER A 56 -9.30 -9.67 14.35
C SER A 56 -8.80 -10.15 12.97
N HIS A 57 -9.70 -10.47 12.05
CA HIS A 57 -9.37 -10.85 10.67
C HIS A 57 -9.23 -9.64 9.74
N ILE A 58 -9.83 -8.51 10.09
CA ILE A 58 -9.83 -7.27 9.29
C ILE A 58 -8.43 -6.66 9.32
N LYS A 59 -7.95 -6.27 8.15
CA LYS A 59 -6.61 -5.69 7.98
C LYS A 59 -6.62 -4.19 8.13
N ILE A 60 -5.61 -3.64 8.79
CA ILE A 60 -5.48 -2.18 8.95
C ILE A 60 -4.40 -1.65 8.00
N ILE A 61 -4.81 -0.80 7.08
CA ILE A 61 -3.92 -0.02 6.21
C ILE A 61 -3.84 1.39 6.75
N SER A 62 -2.68 1.78 7.27
CA SER A 62 -2.47 3.11 7.83
C SER A 62 -2.21 4.12 6.72
N LYS A 63 -3.03 5.16 6.65
CA LYS A 63 -2.85 6.27 5.70
C LYS A 63 -1.89 7.29 6.30
N ILE A 64 -0.77 7.50 5.61
CA ILE A 64 0.23 8.49 6.00
C ILE A 64 -0.09 9.81 5.32
N GLU A 65 -0.64 10.74 6.10
CA GLU A 65 -1.29 11.97 5.63
C GLU A 65 -0.67 13.25 6.21
N ASN A 66 0.23 13.13 7.19
CA ASN A 66 0.85 14.28 7.85
C ASN A 66 2.33 14.04 8.20
N GLN A 67 2.99 15.11 8.67
CA GLN A 67 4.41 15.07 9.01
C GLN A 67 4.71 14.15 10.21
N GLU A 68 3.79 14.03 11.17
CA GLU A 68 3.97 13.18 12.35
C GLU A 68 3.97 11.68 11.98
N GLY A 69 3.03 11.25 11.12
CA GLY A 69 3.02 9.90 10.57
C GLY A 69 4.26 9.58 9.74
N LEU A 70 4.86 10.57 9.05
CA LEU A 70 6.17 10.39 8.40
C LEU A 70 7.31 10.23 9.40
N ASN A 71 7.31 11.01 10.49
CA ASN A 71 8.36 10.94 11.52
C ASN A 71 8.34 9.60 12.26
N ASN A 72 7.14 9.08 12.53
CA ASN A 72 6.89 7.83 13.26
C ASN A 72 6.63 6.64 12.32
N TYR A 73 6.98 6.77 11.03
CA TYR A 73 6.61 5.79 10.02
C TYR A 73 7.07 4.36 10.34
N ASP A 74 8.25 4.20 10.93
CA ASP A 74 8.82 2.87 11.20
C ASP A 74 8.00 2.08 12.23
N GLU A 75 7.56 2.73 13.31
CA GLU A 75 6.70 2.08 14.32
C GLU A 75 5.27 1.85 13.79
N ILE A 76 4.72 2.78 13.00
CA ILE A 76 3.43 2.61 12.34
C ILE A 76 3.49 1.44 11.37
N LEU A 77 4.56 1.37 10.57
CA LEU A 77 4.79 0.29 9.62
C LEU A 77 4.91 -1.04 10.37
N GLU A 78 5.57 -1.11 11.53
CA GLU A 78 5.67 -2.34 12.31
C GLU A 78 4.32 -2.84 12.83
N GLU A 79 3.42 -1.94 13.24
CA GLU A 79 2.11 -2.31 13.77
C GLU A 79 1.02 -2.52 12.69
N SER A 80 1.11 -1.86 11.54
CA SER A 80 0.07 -1.91 10.50
C SER A 80 0.08 -3.21 9.69
N ASP A 81 -1.03 -3.61 9.07
CA ASP A 81 -1.01 -4.70 8.08
C ASP A 81 -0.50 -4.22 6.70
N GLY A 82 -0.47 -2.92 6.47
CA GLY A 82 0.06 -2.27 5.28
C GLY A 82 -0.05 -0.75 5.37
N ILE A 83 0.41 -0.06 4.31
CA ILE A 83 0.51 1.39 4.27
C ILE A 83 -0.23 1.94 3.07
N MET A 84 -0.84 3.12 3.21
CA MET A 84 -1.30 3.92 2.09
C MET A 84 -0.56 5.26 2.06
N VAL A 85 0.10 5.53 0.94
CA VAL A 85 0.71 6.82 0.61
C VAL A 85 -0.41 7.75 0.15
N ALA A 86 -0.99 8.50 1.08
CA ALA A 86 -2.15 9.36 0.86
C ALA A 86 -1.71 10.78 0.46
N ARG A 87 -1.35 10.93 -0.82
CA ARG A 87 -0.65 12.11 -1.37
C ARG A 87 -1.47 13.40 -1.33
N GLY A 88 -2.80 13.31 -1.40
CA GLY A 88 -3.69 14.46 -1.36
C GLY A 88 -3.53 15.25 -0.06
N ASP A 89 -3.78 14.61 1.08
CA ASP A 89 -3.63 15.23 2.40
C ASP A 89 -2.15 15.48 2.75
N LEU A 90 -1.28 14.53 2.42
CA LEU A 90 0.15 14.69 2.67
C LEU A 90 0.74 15.89 1.93
N GLY A 91 0.34 16.14 0.68
CA GLY A 91 0.79 17.28 -0.12
C GLY A 91 0.24 18.63 0.35
N MET A 92 -0.72 18.64 1.28
CA MET A 92 -1.12 19.84 2.01
C MET A 92 -0.29 20.06 3.29
N GLU A 93 0.27 19.00 3.87
CA GLU A 93 1.06 19.02 5.12
C GLU A 93 2.56 19.24 4.89
N ILE A 94 3.12 18.69 3.81
CA ILE A 94 4.53 18.89 3.42
C ILE A 94 4.63 19.63 2.08
N PRO A 95 5.75 20.32 1.80
CA PRO A 95 5.94 20.95 0.50
C PRO A 95 5.73 19.97 -0.65
N PRO A 96 4.98 20.34 -1.71
CA PRO A 96 4.60 19.42 -2.78
C PRO A 96 5.82 18.82 -3.51
N GLU A 97 6.91 19.57 -3.62
CA GLU A 97 8.18 19.10 -4.18
C GLU A 97 8.89 18.05 -3.31
N LYS A 98 8.41 17.76 -2.09
CA LYS A 98 8.94 16.70 -1.21
C LYS A 98 8.06 15.46 -1.17
N VAL A 99 6.83 15.51 -1.69
CA VAL A 99 5.88 14.37 -1.63
C VAL A 99 6.44 13.14 -2.34
N PHE A 100 7.12 13.32 -3.47
CA PHE A 100 7.73 12.20 -4.20
C PHE A 100 8.86 11.52 -3.41
N LEU A 101 9.60 12.28 -2.59
CA LEU A 101 10.63 11.73 -1.71
C LEU A 101 9.99 10.84 -0.64
N ALA A 102 8.92 11.34 -0.01
CA ALA A 102 8.17 10.60 1.00
C ALA A 102 7.55 9.32 0.40
N GLN A 103 6.94 9.39 -0.79
CA GLN A 103 6.39 8.24 -1.50
C GLN A 103 7.45 7.15 -1.70
N LYS A 104 8.57 7.48 -2.34
CA LYS A 104 9.63 6.51 -2.64
C LYS A 104 10.17 5.85 -1.38
N TRP A 105 10.40 6.66 -0.34
CA TRP A 105 10.90 6.18 0.94
C TRP A 105 9.91 5.26 1.66
N MET A 106 8.63 5.60 1.69
CA MET A 106 7.60 4.75 2.30
C MET A 106 7.45 3.41 1.58
N ILE A 107 7.40 3.45 0.25
CA ILE A 107 7.27 2.24 -0.59
C ILE A 107 8.47 1.32 -0.39
N ASP A 108 9.70 1.85 -0.44
CA ASP A 108 10.92 1.06 -0.23
C ASP A 108 10.91 0.35 1.14
N LYS A 109 10.61 1.08 2.22
CA LYS A 109 10.52 0.51 3.56
C LYS A 109 9.43 -0.55 3.69
N ALA A 110 8.25 -0.32 3.11
CA ALA A 110 7.16 -1.30 3.12
C ALA A 110 7.54 -2.58 2.38
N ASN A 111 8.20 -2.45 1.22
CA ASN A 111 8.74 -3.57 0.45
C ASN A 111 9.75 -4.40 1.27
N LEU A 112 10.71 -3.74 1.93
CA LEU A 112 11.69 -4.41 2.79
C LEU A 112 11.04 -5.11 3.99
N ALA A 113 10.00 -4.51 4.57
CA ALA A 113 9.20 -5.12 5.63
C ALA A 113 8.30 -6.27 5.13
N GLY A 114 8.05 -6.36 3.82
CA GLY A 114 7.10 -7.30 3.22
C GLY A 114 5.65 -6.98 3.56
N LYS A 115 5.33 -5.69 3.72
CA LYS A 115 3.97 -5.21 3.97
C LYS A 115 3.44 -4.49 2.73
N PRO A 116 2.18 -4.75 2.34
CA PRO A 116 1.60 -4.13 1.15
C PRO A 116 1.55 -2.61 1.29
N VAL A 117 1.87 -1.92 0.20
CA VAL A 117 1.79 -0.46 0.11
C VAL A 117 0.93 0.00 -1.06
N ILE A 118 0.05 0.97 -0.80
CA ILE A 118 -0.91 1.52 -1.76
C ILE A 118 -0.50 2.96 -2.09
N THR A 119 -0.28 3.27 -3.37
CA THR A 119 -0.14 4.66 -3.82
C THR A 119 -1.50 5.21 -4.19
N ALA A 120 -1.91 6.30 -3.52
CA ALA A 120 -3.26 6.82 -3.59
C ALA A 120 -3.32 8.28 -4.01
N THR A 121 -4.51 8.70 -4.44
CA THR A 121 -4.97 10.06 -4.76
C THR A 121 -4.31 10.70 -5.98
N GLN A 122 -5.12 11.38 -6.81
CA GLN A 122 -4.69 12.17 -7.97
C GLN A 122 -3.79 11.43 -8.97
N MET A 123 -3.96 10.11 -9.11
CA MET A 123 -3.17 9.33 -10.07
C MET A 123 -3.60 9.63 -11.51
N LEU A 124 -4.91 9.77 -11.75
CA LEU A 124 -5.50 10.08 -13.05
C LEU A 124 -6.56 11.20 -12.92
N GLU A 125 -6.31 12.20 -12.07
CA GLU A 125 -7.28 13.23 -11.66
C GLU A 125 -8.05 13.88 -12.83
N SER A 126 -7.36 14.21 -13.93
CA SER A 126 -7.96 14.82 -15.11
C SER A 126 -9.05 13.96 -15.74
N MET A 127 -9.02 12.64 -15.52
CA MET A 127 -10.00 11.69 -16.04
C MET A 127 -11.36 11.74 -15.34
N ILE A 128 -11.49 12.49 -14.24
CA ILE A 128 -12.80 12.86 -13.69
C ILE A 128 -13.65 13.55 -14.77
N LYS A 129 -13.03 14.38 -15.62
CA LYS A 129 -13.70 15.19 -16.65
C LYS A 129 -13.29 14.86 -18.08
N ASN A 130 -12.22 14.10 -18.28
CA ASN A 130 -11.67 13.81 -19.60
C ASN A 130 -11.59 12.30 -19.87
N PRO A 131 -11.81 11.83 -21.12
CA PRO A 131 -11.73 10.41 -21.45
C PRO A 131 -10.28 9.88 -21.57
N ARG A 132 -9.27 10.75 -21.39
CA ARG A 132 -7.85 10.39 -21.51
C ARG A 132 -7.03 11.12 -20.45
N PRO A 133 -6.02 10.47 -19.86
CA PRO A 133 -5.15 11.12 -18.90
C PRO A 133 -4.14 12.01 -19.62
N THR A 134 -3.53 12.91 -18.84
CA THR A 134 -2.34 13.64 -19.25
C THR A 134 -1.12 12.71 -19.30
N ARG A 135 -0.04 13.16 -19.95
CA ARG A 135 1.24 12.44 -19.95
C ARG A 135 1.83 12.32 -18.55
N ALA A 136 1.67 13.36 -17.73
CA ALA A 136 2.19 13.38 -16.36
C ALA A 136 1.49 12.32 -15.49
N GLU A 137 0.17 12.22 -15.57
CA GLU A 137 -0.63 11.20 -14.87
C GLU A 137 -0.27 9.78 -15.30
N ALA A 138 -0.10 9.55 -16.62
CA ALA A 138 0.34 8.25 -17.11
C ALA A 138 1.74 7.88 -16.59
N SER A 139 2.66 8.86 -16.55
CA SER A 139 3.99 8.66 -15.96
C SER A 139 3.94 8.47 -14.44
N ASP A 140 3.01 9.12 -13.73
CA ASP A 140 2.86 8.97 -12.28
C ASP A 140 2.44 7.55 -11.91
N VAL A 141 1.43 6.99 -12.58
CA VAL A 141 1.02 5.58 -12.40
C VAL A 141 2.18 4.63 -12.70
N ALA A 142 2.88 4.81 -13.82
CA ALA A 142 4.00 3.96 -14.19
C ALA A 142 5.12 4.01 -13.13
N ASN A 143 5.49 5.21 -12.66
CA ASN A 143 6.55 5.36 -11.66
C ASN A 143 6.15 4.81 -10.29
N ALA A 144 4.88 4.91 -9.88
CA ALA A 144 4.42 4.29 -8.64
C ALA A 144 4.57 2.77 -8.68
N VAL A 145 4.25 2.15 -9.83
CA VAL A 145 4.49 0.71 -10.04
C VAL A 145 5.98 0.40 -9.99
N LEU A 146 6.82 1.16 -10.71
CA LEU A 146 8.28 0.97 -10.74
C LEU A 146 8.97 1.22 -9.39
N ASP A 147 8.41 2.09 -8.55
CA ASP A 147 8.85 2.28 -7.16
C ASP A 147 8.59 1.03 -6.31
N GLY A 148 7.72 0.12 -6.79
CA GLY A 148 7.37 -1.12 -6.13
C GLY A 148 6.09 -1.03 -5.31
N SER A 149 5.14 -0.18 -5.70
CA SER A 149 3.82 -0.13 -5.08
C SER A 149 3.04 -1.43 -5.33
N ASP A 150 2.39 -1.98 -4.31
CA ASP A 150 1.55 -3.18 -4.47
C ASP A 150 0.21 -2.87 -5.13
N CYS A 151 -0.31 -1.67 -4.89
CA CYS A 151 -1.59 -1.23 -5.40
C CYS A 151 -1.54 0.25 -5.79
N VAL A 152 -2.20 0.57 -6.90
CA VAL A 152 -2.52 1.95 -7.29
C VAL A 152 -4.02 2.17 -7.12
N MET A 153 -4.41 3.35 -6.64
CA MET A 153 -5.80 3.63 -6.26
C MET A 153 -6.39 4.80 -7.04
N LEU A 154 -7.62 4.62 -7.53
CA LEU A 154 -8.47 5.68 -8.07
C LEU A 154 -9.41 6.19 -6.97
N SER A 155 -9.60 7.50 -6.90
CA SER A 155 -10.44 8.18 -5.92
C SER A 155 -11.65 8.82 -6.61
N GLY A 156 -11.59 10.12 -6.91
CA GLY A 156 -12.68 10.84 -7.58
C GLY A 156 -12.95 10.31 -8.98
N GLU A 157 -11.94 9.76 -9.64
CA GLU A 157 -12.00 9.22 -11.00
C GLU A 157 -13.09 8.14 -11.17
N THR A 158 -13.30 7.32 -10.14
CA THR A 158 -14.31 6.26 -10.15
C THR A 158 -15.53 6.56 -9.28
N ALA A 159 -15.36 7.28 -8.16
CA ALA A 159 -16.45 7.56 -7.24
C ALA A 159 -17.48 8.55 -7.79
N GLY A 160 -17.04 9.54 -8.59
CA GLY A 160 -17.91 10.57 -9.16
C GLY A 160 -17.48 11.09 -10.53
N GLY A 161 -16.49 10.47 -11.16
CA GLY A 161 -15.97 10.85 -12.46
C GLY A 161 -16.88 10.49 -13.63
N SER A 162 -16.71 11.18 -14.75
CA SER A 162 -17.47 10.92 -15.98
C SER A 162 -16.97 9.72 -16.78
N TYR A 163 -15.75 9.24 -16.50
CA TYR A 163 -15.06 8.17 -17.25
C TYR A 163 -14.45 7.10 -16.33
N PRO A 164 -15.25 6.46 -15.45
CA PRO A 164 -14.75 5.50 -14.46
C PRO A 164 -14.17 4.24 -15.10
N LEU A 165 -14.82 3.71 -16.16
CA LEU A 165 -14.35 2.50 -16.85
C LEU A 165 -13.04 2.76 -17.60
N GLU A 166 -12.94 3.90 -18.28
CA GLU A 166 -11.74 4.31 -19.00
C GLU A 166 -10.58 4.54 -18.04
N SER A 167 -10.82 5.14 -16.87
CA SER A 167 -9.82 5.35 -15.83
C SER A 167 -9.23 4.03 -15.33
N VAL A 168 -10.07 3.05 -14.99
CA VAL A 168 -9.59 1.70 -14.58
C VAL A 168 -8.85 1.02 -15.73
N THR A 169 -9.39 1.10 -16.95
CA THR A 169 -8.81 0.44 -18.13
C THR A 169 -7.42 0.97 -18.45
N ILE A 170 -7.22 2.29 -18.40
CA ILE A 170 -5.91 2.87 -18.71
C ILE A 170 -4.92 2.68 -17.57
N MET A 171 -5.36 2.73 -16.30
CA MET A 171 -4.51 2.43 -15.15
C MET A 171 -3.94 1.01 -15.23
N ALA A 172 -4.79 0.02 -15.56
CA ALA A 172 -4.36 -1.36 -15.76
C ALA A 172 -3.33 -1.49 -16.90
N LYS A 173 -3.59 -0.84 -18.06
CA LYS A 173 -2.64 -0.85 -19.19
C LYS A 173 -1.29 -0.25 -18.81
N ILE A 174 -1.29 0.88 -18.11
CA ILE A 174 -0.05 1.53 -17.67
C ILE A 174 0.72 0.63 -16.70
N ALA A 175 0.03 0.00 -15.73
CA ALA A 175 0.65 -0.91 -14.78
C ALA A 175 1.31 -2.10 -15.49
N CYS A 176 0.61 -2.74 -16.44
CA CYS A 176 1.19 -3.84 -17.23
C CYS A 176 2.44 -3.41 -18.01
N GLU A 177 2.43 -2.24 -18.66
CA GLU A 177 3.60 -1.73 -19.38
C GLU A 177 4.78 -1.41 -18.43
N ALA A 178 4.49 -0.88 -17.24
CA ALA A 178 5.50 -0.60 -16.24
C ALA A 178 6.14 -1.88 -15.68
N GLU A 179 5.35 -2.92 -15.43
CA GLU A 179 5.84 -4.21 -14.93
C GLU A 179 6.86 -4.88 -15.89
N LEU A 180 6.73 -4.64 -17.20
CA LEU A 180 7.67 -5.16 -18.20
C LEU A 180 9.10 -4.59 -18.07
N MET A 181 9.26 -3.46 -17.38
CA MET A 181 10.55 -2.79 -17.23
C MET A 181 11.38 -3.31 -16.04
N PHE A 182 10.81 -4.14 -15.17
CA PHE A 182 11.55 -4.68 -14.03
C PHE A 182 12.64 -5.67 -14.46
N ASP A 183 13.85 -5.44 -13.94
CA ASP A 183 14.83 -6.50 -13.75
C ASP A 183 14.49 -7.24 -12.46
N TYR A 184 13.68 -8.29 -12.57
CA TYR A 184 13.19 -9.06 -11.43
C TYR A 184 14.30 -9.79 -10.67
N GLU A 185 15.39 -10.18 -11.34
CA GLU A 185 16.55 -10.79 -10.65
C GLU A 185 17.26 -9.76 -9.78
N LYS A 186 17.49 -8.56 -10.33
CA LYS A 186 18.05 -7.46 -9.56
C LYS A 186 17.14 -7.08 -8.39
N LEU A 187 15.83 -6.93 -8.63
CA LEU A 187 14.84 -6.60 -7.60
C LEU A 187 14.84 -7.63 -6.46
N TYR A 188 14.83 -8.92 -6.79
CA TYR A 188 14.94 -10.00 -5.80
C TYR A 188 16.21 -9.87 -4.95
N ASN A 189 17.37 -9.65 -5.58
CA ASN A 189 18.65 -9.54 -4.90
C ASN A 189 18.73 -8.29 -4.01
N ASP A 190 18.18 -7.16 -4.46
CA ASP A 190 18.12 -5.91 -3.70
C ASP A 190 17.29 -6.11 -2.42
N ILE A 191 16.10 -6.71 -2.53
CA ILE A 191 15.25 -7.02 -1.37
C ILE A 191 15.96 -8.00 -0.43
N ARG A 192 16.56 -9.07 -0.96
CA ARG A 192 17.25 -10.07 -0.14
C ARG A 192 18.45 -9.51 0.64
N SER A 193 19.14 -8.53 0.07
CA SER A 193 20.35 -7.93 0.63
C SER A 193 20.06 -6.86 1.69
N HIS A 194 18.96 -6.13 1.54
CA HIS A 194 18.62 -5.00 2.41
C HIS A 194 17.51 -5.31 3.43
N ALA A 195 16.68 -6.33 3.19
CA ALA A 195 15.65 -6.72 4.14
C ALA A 195 16.27 -7.38 5.39
N PRO A 196 15.62 -7.24 6.56
CA PRO A 196 16.03 -7.98 7.76
C PRO A 196 16.10 -9.49 7.49
N ALA A 197 17.02 -10.17 8.19
CA ALA A 197 17.13 -11.62 8.09
C ALA A 197 15.77 -12.28 8.44
N PRO A 198 15.32 -13.29 7.66
CA PRO A 198 14.06 -13.96 7.92
C PRO A 198 13.97 -14.50 9.34
N LYS A 199 12.91 -14.15 10.06
CA LYS A 199 12.66 -14.68 11.42
C LYS A 199 12.01 -16.07 11.39
N HIS A 200 11.39 -16.43 10.27
CA HIS A 200 10.64 -17.68 10.12
C HIS A 200 11.18 -18.53 8.97
N THR A 201 11.24 -19.86 9.18
CA THR A 201 11.63 -20.82 8.14
C THR A 201 10.77 -20.70 6.89
N ALA A 202 9.47 -20.41 7.05
CA ALA A 202 8.55 -20.22 5.93
C ALA A 202 8.95 -19.07 4.99
N GLU A 203 9.49 -17.98 5.54
CA GLU A 203 9.99 -16.85 4.73
C GLU A 203 11.26 -17.23 3.97
N SER A 204 12.18 -17.99 4.60
CA SER A 204 13.37 -18.51 3.91
C SER A 204 13.01 -19.45 2.75
N ILE A 205 12.00 -20.31 2.93
CA ILE A 205 11.50 -21.19 1.86
C ILE A 205 10.85 -20.36 0.75
N ALA A 206 10.05 -19.34 1.09
CA ALA A 206 9.42 -18.45 0.12
C ALA A 206 10.46 -17.69 -0.73
N ALA A 207 11.53 -17.19 -0.10
CA ALA A 207 12.66 -16.56 -0.79
C ALA A 207 13.32 -17.51 -1.80
N ALA A 208 13.63 -18.73 -1.35
CA ALA A 208 14.22 -19.75 -2.21
C ALA A 208 13.29 -20.14 -3.37
N CYS A 209 11.98 -20.20 -3.13
CA CYS A 209 10.98 -20.47 -4.16
C CYS A 209 10.93 -19.35 -5.21
N ALA A 210 10.91 -18.08 -4.79
CA ALA A 210 10.95 -16.94 -5.70
C ALA A 210 12.24 -16.94 -6.55
N SER A 211 13.40 -17.21 -5.92
CA SER A 211 14.67 -17.35 -6.63
C SER A 211 14.64 -18.47 -7.67
N ALA A 212 14.15 -19.66 -7.29
CA ALA A 212 14.05 -20.79 -8.21
C ALA A 212 13.11 -20.49 -9.39
N ALA A 213 12.00 -19.77 -9.15
CA ALA A 213 11.07 -19.38 -10.21
C ALA A 213 11.70 -18.44 -11.24
N LEU A 214 12.55 -17.51 -10.80
CA LEU A 214 13.30 -16.62 -11.68
C LEU A 214 14.33 -17.39 -12.51
N SER A 215 15.08 -18.32 -11.90
CA SER A 215 16.16 -19.06 -12.58
C SER A 215 15.69 -20.19 -13.50
N LEU A 216 14.54 -20.81 -13.21
CA LEU A 216 14.08 -22.02 -13.91
C LEU A 216 12.98 -21.76 -14.95
N HIS A 217 12.69 -20.49 -15.28
CA HIS A 217 11.61 -20.10 -16.21
C HIS A 217 10.26 -20.77 -15.87
N ILE A 218 9.91 -20.80 -14.58
CA ILE A 218 8.62 -21.34 -14.13
C ILE A 218 7.49 -20.41 -14.62
N ASP A 219 6.34 -20.98 -14.97
CA ASP A 219 5.17 -20.20 -15.41
C ASP A 219 4.35 -19.64 -14.23
N ILE A 220 4.20 -20.44 -13.16
CA ILE A 220 3.33 -20.15 -12.01
C ILE A 220 3.90 -20.68 -10.71
N ILE A 221 3.70 -19.95 -9.61
CA ILE A 221 4.04 -20.41 -8.26
C ILE A 221 2.72 -20.74 -7.55
N ILE A 222 2.55 -21.98 -7.10
CA ILE A 222 1.34 -22.40 -6.36
C ILE A 222 1.65 -22.44 -4.86
N VAL A 223 0.88 -21.71 -4.05
CA VAL A 223 1.06 -21.59 -2.60
C VAL A 223 -0.20 -22.01 -1.86
N LEU A 224 -0.16 -23.20 -1.25
CA LEU A 224 -1.23 -23.65 -0.36
C LEU A 224 -1.11 -22.95 1.00
N THR A 225 -2.10 -22.14 1.37
CA THR A 225 -2.06 -21.38 2.64
C THR A 225 -3.46 -21.07 3.18
N ASP A 226 -3.66 -21.30 4.49
CA ASP A 226 -4.95 -21.01 5.15
C ASP A 226 -5.10 -19.53 5.57
N THR A 227 -3.99 -18.82 5.76
CA THR A 227 -3.96 -17.43 6.30
C THR A 227 -3.38 -16.41 5.32
N GLY A 228 -2.96 -16.86 4.13
CA GLY A 228 -2.26 -16.04 3.14
C GLY A 228 -0.80 -15.71 3.49
N ARG A 229 -0.31 -16.06 4.69
CA ARG A 229 1.03 -15.62 5.15
C ARG A 229 2.16 -16.09 4.24
N ILE A 230 2.09 -17.33 3.76
CA ILE A 230 3.14 -17.89 2.89
C ILE A 230 3.10 -17.17 1.53
N ALA A 231 1.91 -16.94 0.98
CA ALA A 231 1.75 -16.20 -0.28
C ALA A 231 2.32 -14.78 -0.15
N ARG A 232 2.09 -14.10 0.97
CA ARG A 232 2.70 -12.78 1.26
C ARG A 232 4.23 -12.84 1.33
N TYR A 233 4.81 -13.88 1.92
CA TYR A 233 6.28 -14.04 1.90
C TYR A 233 6.82 -14.26 0.50
N VAL A 234 6.12 -15.01 -0.37
CA VAL A 234 6.54 -15.14 -1.77
C VAL A 234 6.43 -13.80 -2.49
N ALA A 235 5.31 -13.09 -2.29
CA ALA A 235 5.07 -11.77 -2.89
C ALA A 235 6.11 -10.71 -2.48
N LYS A 236 6.58 -10.74 -1.23
CA LYS A 236 7.67 -9.88 -0.72
C LYS A 236 8.91 -9.92 -1.62
N TYR A 237 9.24 -11.08 -2.17
CA TYR A 237 10.41 -11.27 -3.03
C TYR A 237 10.15 -11.00 -4.52
N ARG A 238 8.96 -10.49 -4.86
CA ARG A 238 8.57 -9.97 -6.18
C ARG A 238 8.97 -10.90 -7.35
N PRO A 239 8.59 -12.19 -7.34
CA PRO A 239 8.78 -13.02 -8.53
C PRO A 239 7.97 -12.43 -9.70
N ARG A 240 8.48 -12.63 -10.93
CA ARG A 240 7.73 -12.26 -12.15
C ARG A 240 6.48 -13.11 -12.33
N GLN A 241 6.54 -14.35 -11.87
CA GLN A 241 5.47 -15.34 -12.02
C GLN A 241 4.24 -14.96 -11.20
N VAL A 242 3.08 -15.34 -11.72
CA VAL A 242 1.82 -15.28 -10.97
C VAL A 242 1.91 -16.22 -9.77
N ILE A 243 1.50 -15.72 -8.60
CA ILE A 243 1.36 -16.49 -7.36
C ILE A 243 -0.12 -16.88 -7.24
N LEU A 244 -0.39 -18.18 -7.21
CA LEU A 244 -1.72 -18.78 -7.10
C LEU A 244 -1.94 -19.43 -5.73
#